data_AF-A0AAD4ZAC0-F1
#
_entry.id   AF-A0AAD4ZAC0-F1
#
_cell.length_a   1.000
_cell.length_b   1.000
_cell.length_c   1.000
_cell.angle_alpha   90.00
_cell.angle_beta   90.00
_cell.angle_gamma   90.00
#
_symmetry.space_group_name_H-M   'P 1'
#
loop_
_entity.id
_entity.type
_entity.pdbx_description
1 polymer ?
#
loop_
_entity_poly.entity_id
_entity_poly.type
_entity_poly.pdbx_seq_one_letter_code
_entity_poly.pdbx_strand_id
1 'polypeptide(L)'
;MVGDKDEPVKEKESALSLSAPTSNRHPIATTRLEVDKFNGSNNFGMWQCEVMDVLYQQELDMVLEDKPEDIDDKQWTRINLHACAAI
;
A
#
# COMPACT_ATOMS: atom_id res chain seq x y z
N MET A 1 -50.32 34.72 6.67
CA MET A 1 -49.38 34.37 5.58
C MET A 1 -47.97 34.57 6.13
N VAL A 2 -47.19 33.50 6.04
CA VAL A 2 -45.74 33.33 6.21
C VAL A 2 -44.93 34.51 6.74
N GLY A 3 -44.23 34.25 7.85
CA GLY A 3 -43.05 35.00 8.28
C GLY A 3 -42.13 34.05 9.04
N ASP A 4 -41.00 33.73 8.41
CA ASP A 4 -39.88 32.90 8.88
C ASP A 4 -39.49 33.14 10.34
N LYS A 5 -39.20 32.06 11.07
CA LYS A 5 -38.64 32.12 12.41
C LYS A 5 -37.22 31.53 12.37
N ASP A 6 -36.24 32.41 12.20
CA ASP A 6 -34.84 32.14 12.50
C ASP A 6 -34.67 31.82 13.99
N GLU A 7 -34.01 30.70 14.30
CA GLU A 7 -33.46 30.37 15.62
C GLU A 7 -32.09 29.70 15.40
N PRO A 8 -30.97 30.35 15.75
CA PRO A 8 -29.65 29.70 15.75
C PRO A 8 -29.36 29.12 17.14
N VAL A 9 -29.49 27.81 17.30
CA VAL A 9 -29.10 27.12 18.53
C VAL A 9 -27.59 26.89 18.54
N LYS A 10 -26.88 27.70 19.35
CA LYS A 10 -25.46 27.55 19.68
C LYS A 10 -25.32 26.66 20.91
N GLU A 11 -25.17 25.36 20.71
CA GLU A 11 -24.76 24.45 21.79
C GLU A 11 -23.24 24.38 21.92
N LYS A 12 -22.81 24.59 23.17
CA LYS A 12 -21.42 24.61 23.61
C LYS A 12 -21.14 23.23 24.23
N GLU A 13 -20.04 22.63 23.79
CA GLU A 13 -19.02 21.92 24.58
C GLU A 13 -19.50 21.03 25.75
N SER A 14 -19.37 19.72 25.60
CA SER A 14 -19.26 18.77 26.71
C SER A 14 -17.96 17.99 26.59
N ALA A 15 -17.28 17.92 27.74
CA ALA A 15 -15.88 17.60 27.94
C ALA A 15 -15.37 16.29 27.32
N LEU A 16 -14.14 16.39 26.82
CA LEU A 16 -13.26 15.30 26.41
C LEU A 16 -13.10 14.28 27.55
N SER A 17 -13.46 13.02 27.28
CA SER A 17 -12.81 11.87 27.93
C SER A 17 -11.93 11.21 26.88
N LEU A 18 -10.68 11.67 26.80
CA LEU A 18 -9.66 11.06 25.95
C LEU A 18 -9.23 9.74 26.61
N SER A 19 -9.84 8.63 26.21
CA SER A 19 -9.23 7.33 26.47
C SER A 19 -7.94 7.27 25.64
N ALA A 20 -6.80 7.25 26.33
CA ALA A 20 -5.51 7.09 25.68
C ALA A 20 -5.52 5.75 24.91
N PRO A 21 -5.29 5.72 23.59
CA PRO A 21 -5.04 4.47 22.91
C PRO A 21 -3.71 3.94 23.42
N THR A 22 -3.73 2.87 24.21
CA THR A 22 -2.53 2.10 24.52
C THR A 22 -2.04 1.49 23.21
N SER A 23 -1.18 2.23 22.51
CA SER A 23 -0.56 1.78 21.29
C SER A 23 0.48 0.72 21.66
N ASN A 24 0.02 -0.52 21.82
CA ASN A 24 0.88 -1.68 21.58
C ASN A 24 1.13 -1.75 20.07
N ARG A 25 1.94 -0.81 19.57
CA ARG A 25 2.48 -0.91 18.22
C ARG A 25 3.52 -2.01 18.27
N HIS A 26 3.07 -3.25 18.04
CA HIS A 26 3.99 -4.31 17.69
C HIS A 26 4.78 -3.82 16.47
N PRO A 27 6.12 -3.85 16.49
CA PRO A 27 6.87 -3.62 15.27
C PRO A 27 6.37 -4.63 14.25
N ILE A 28 5.85 -4.14 13.13
CA ILE A 28 5.58 -5.01 11.98
C ILE A 28 6.95 -5.56 11.62
N ALA A 29 7.19 -6.82 11.93
CA ALA A 29 8.35 -7.52 11.42
C ALA A 29 8.21 -7.47 9.89
N THR A 30 9.11 -6.75 9.23
CA THR A 30 9.27 -6.80 7.77
C THR A 30 9.90 -8.14 7.44
N THR A 31 9.10 -9.20 7.52
CA THR A 31 9.46 -10.51 7.01
C THR A 31 9.54 -10.36 5.50
N ARG A 32 10.75 -10.43 4.94
CA ARG A 32 10.94 -10.43 3.49
C ARG A 32 10.24 -11.67 2.96
N LEU A 33 9.18 -11.46 2.16
CA LEU A 33 8.51 -12.57 1.48
C LEU A 33 9.48 -13.16 0.45
N GLU A 34 9.65 -14.47 0.49
CA GLU A 34 10.31 -15.24 -0.56
C GLU A 34 9.21 -15.89 -1.40
N VAL A 35 9.33 -15.81 -2.72
CA VAL A 35 8.37 -16.39 -3.66
C VAL A 35 9.04 -17.49 -4.45
N ASP A 36 8.43 -18.66 -4.44
CA ASP A 36 8.90 -19.79 -5.24
C ASP A 36 8.65 -19.55 -6.73
N LYS A 37 9.47 -20.19 -7.57
CA LYS A 37 9.24 -20.18 -9.02
C LYS A 37 7.95 -20.91 -9.38
N PHE A 38 7.18 -20.34 -10.29
CA PHE A 38 5.97 -20.99 -10.78
C PHE A 38 6.30 -22.32 -11.48
N ASN A 39 5.75 -23.41 -10.98
CA ASN A 39 5.97 -24.77 -11.50
C ASN A 39 4.74 -25.37 -12.21
N GLY A 40 3.67 -24.58 -12.38
CA GLY A 40 2.41 -25.04 -12.99
C GLY A 40 1.48 -25.83 -12.08
N SER A 41 1.89 -26.17 -10.85
CA SER A 41 1.05 -26.89 -9.88
C SER A 41 0.25 -25.95 -8.97
N ASN A 42 0.76 -24.76 -8.69
CA ASN A 42 0.09 -23.77 -7.86
C ASN A 42 -0.96 -22.99 -8.68
N ASN A 43 -1.91 -22.37 -8.00
CA ASN A 43 -2.82 -21.45 -8.66
C ASN A 43 -2.03 -20.24 -9.21
N PHE A 44 -2.08 -20.02 -10.53
CA PHE A 44 -1.34 -18.94 -11.17
C PHE A 44 -1.68 -17.56 -10.63
N GLY A 45 -2.97 -17.29 -10.37
CA GLY A 45 -3.40 -15.99 -9.84
C GLY A 45 -2.86 -15.74 -8.43
N MET A 46 -2.85 -16.77 -7.58
CA MET A 46 -2.29 -16.67 -6.23
C MET A 46 -0.77 -16.43 -6.29
N TRP A 47 -0.05 -17.19 -7.12
CA TRP A 47 1.37 -16.98 -7.34
C TRP A 47 1.69 -15.57 -7.88
N GLN A 48 0.87 -15.07 -8.82
CA GLN A 48 1.03 -13.71 -9.34
C GLN A 48 0.83 -12.66 -8.24
N CYS A 49 -0.16 -12.83 -7.36
CA CYS A 49 -0.34 -11.96 -6.20
C CYS A 49 0.89 -11.95 -5.29
N GLU A 50 1.46 -13.12 -5.00
CA GLU A 50 2.68 -13.22 -4.19
C GLU A 50 3.87 -12.49 -4.84
N VAL A 51 4.06 -12.63 -6.16
CA VAL A 51 5.07 -11.88 -6.92
C VAL A 51 4.85 -10.36 -6.80
N MET A 52 3.60 -9.90 -6.96
CA MET A 52 3.27 -8.48 -6.81
C MET A 52 3.57 -7.98 -5.39
N ASP A 53 3.18 -8.74 -4.36
CA ASP A 53 3.42 -8.38 -2.96
C ASP A 53 4.92 -8.24 -2.65
N VAL A 54 5.76 -9.13 -3.21
CA VAL A 54 7.23 -9.02 -3.08
C VAL A 54 7.74 -7.73 -3.72
N LEU A 55 7.29 -7.39 -4.92
CA LEU A 55 7.73 -6.18 -5.62
C LEU A 55 7.31 -4.92 -4.87
N TYR A 56 6.08 -4.86 -4.35
CA TYR A 56 5.62 -3.76 -3.50
C TYR A 56 6.44 -3.63 -2.22
N GLN A 57 6.75 -4.74 -1.54
CA GLN A 57 7.55 -4.70 -0.31
C GLN A 57 9.01 -4.28 -0.56
N GLN A 58 9.53 -4.48 -1.77
CA GLN A 58 10.86 -4.07 -2.17
C GLN A 58 10.90 -2.71 -2.86
N GLU A 59 9.77 -2.00 -2.97
CA GLU A 59 9.65 -0.72 -3.69
C GLU A 59 10.09 -0.84 -5.16
N LEU A 60 9.80 -1.99 -5.77
CA LEU A 60 10.08 -2.31 -7.18
C LEU A 60 8.79 -2.41 -8.02
N ASP A 61 7.65 -2.06 -7.46
CA ASP A 61 6.33 -2.13 -8.11
C ASP A 61 6.23 -1.30 -9.40
N MET A 62 7.11 -0.32 -9.58
CA MET A 62 7.19 0.46 -10.83
C MET A 62 7.42 -0.40 -12.09
N VAL A 63 8.05 -1.59 -11.95
CA VAL A 63 8.32 -2.50 -13.07
C VAL A 63 7.06 -3.22 -13.57
N LEU A 64 5.94 -3.10 -12.84
CA LEU A 64 4.65 -3.65 -13.23
C LEU A 64 3.97 -2.82 -14.32
N GLU A 65 4.41 -1.58 -14.51
CA GLU A 65 3.90 -0.64 -15.50
C GLU A 65 4.90 -0.42 -16.65
N ASP A 66 4.50 0.38 -17.65
CA ASP A 66 5.40 0.79 -18.73
C ASP A 66 6.57 1.64 -18.21
N LYS A 67 7.71 1.60 -18.93
CA LYS A 67 8.89 2.38 -18.60
C LYS A 67 8.55 3.89 -18.54
N PRO A 68 8.81 4.58 -17.42
CA PRO A 68 8.67 6.03 -17.35
C PRO A 68 9.54 6.77 -18.38
N GLU A 69 9.05 7.89 -18.91
CA GLU A 69 9.77 8.69 -19.92
C GLU A 69 11.05 9.33 -19.36
N ASP A 70 11.07 9.64 -18.07
CA ASP A 70 12.17 10.27 -17.33
C ASP A 70 13.27 9.29 -16.91
N ILE A 71 13.08 7.98 -17.11
CA ILE A 71 14.08 6.95 -16.83
C ILE A 71 14.74 6.51 -18.14
N ASP A 72 16.07 6.60 -18.20
CA ASP A 72 16.81 6.09 -19.35
C ASP A 72 16.80 4.55 -19.43
N ASP A 73 16.95 4.02 -20.64
CA ASP A 73 16.85 2.57 -20.90
C ASP A 73 17.83 1.73 -20.09
N LYS A 74 19.02 2.25 -19.80
CA LYS A 74 20.05 1.53 -19.04
C LYS A 74 19.65 1.42 -17.57
N GLN A 75 19.09 2.48 -16.99
CA GLN A 75 18.58 2.45 -15.63
C GLN A 75 17.34 1.58 -15.53
N TRP A 76 16.39 1.71 -16.47
CA TRP A 76 15.22 0.85 -16.53
C TRP A 76 15.60 -0.63 -16.61
N THR A 77 16.56 -0.99 -17.47
CA THR A 77 17.08 -2.36 -17.59
C THR A 77 17.63 -2.87 -16.26
N ARG A 78 18.32 -2.02 -15.49
CA ARG A 78 18.85 -2.40 -14.17
C ARG A 78 17.74 -2.63 -13.14
N ILE A 79 16.73 -1.77 -13.13
CA ILE A 79 15.56 -1.90 -12.23
C ILE A 79 14.80 -3.19 -12.57
N ASN A 80 14.52 -3.45 -13.86
CA ASN A 80 13.89 -4.70 -14.29
C ASN A 80 14.71 -5.94 -13.92
N LEU A 81 16.03 -5.90 -14.12
CA LEU A 81 16.89 -7.01 -13.71
C LEU A 81 16.85 -7.23 -12.19
N HIS A 82 16.79 -6.15 -11.41
CA HIS A 82 16.69 -6.24 -9.96
C HIS A 82 15.37 -6.89 -9.53
N ALA A 83 14.25 -6.50 -10.14
CA ALA A 83 12.94 -7.11 -9.90
C ALA A 83 12.92 -8.60 -10.29
N CYS A 84 13.51 -8.97 -11.44
CA CYS A 84 13.62 -10.38 -11.84
C CYS A 84 14.49 -11.20 -10.87
N ALA A 85 15.50 -10.59 -10.25
CA ALA A 85 16.34 -11.26 -9.27
C ALA A 85 15.66 -11.47 -7.91
N ALA A 86 14.53 -10.80 -7.66
CA ALA A 86 13.73 -10.98 -6.46
C ALA A 86 12.79 -12.20 -6.53
N ILE A 87 12.59 -12.79 -7.72
CA ILE A 87 11.66 -13.90 -8.03
C ILE A 87 12.41 -15.13 -8.59
#